data_AF-A0A3D1ID47-F1
#
_entry.id   AF-A0A3D1ID47-F1
#
_cell.length_a   1.000
_cell.length_b   1.000
_cell.length_c   1.000
_cell.angle_alpha   90.00
_cell.angle_beta   90.00
_cell.angle_gamma   90.00
#
_symmetry.space_group_name_H-M   'P 1'
#
loop_
_entity.id
_entity.type
_entity.pdbx_description
1 polymer ?
#
loop_
_entity_poly.entity_id
_entity_poly.type
_entity_poly.pdbx_seq_one_letter_code
_entity_poly.pdbx_strand_id
1 'polypeptide(L)'
;MPLQAWLVVAAILFSLGLYGALARRNAIAVLMGLELMFAAANLNLLAFWRYKWVQSLEAPVFVTVIILVAACETALALAIVLGVFRRFRNVDIEDVGGMRG
;
A
#
# COMPACT_ATOMS: atom_id res chain seq x y z
N MET A 1 22.19 -9.37 10.80
CA MET A 1 20.75 -9.37 11.13
C MET A 1 20.12 -10.63 10.54
N PRO A 2 19.47 -11.48 11.35
CA PRO A 2 18.85 -12.72 10.85
C PRO A 2 17.65 -12.44 9.95
N LEU A 3 17.40 -13.31 8.96
CA LEU A 3 16.24 -13.24 8.05
C LEU A 3 14.92 -13.12 8.83
N GLN A 4 14.80 -13.88 9.92
CA GLN A 4 13.63 -13.91 10.80
C GLN A 4 13.24 -12.52 11.31
N ALA A 5 14.22 -11.67 11.64
CA ALA A 5 13.93 -10.31 12.12
C ALA A 5 13.25 -9.47 11.03
N TRP A 6 13.71 -9.56 9.78
CA TRP A 6 13.10 -8.85 8.66
C TRP A 6 11.69 -9.36 8.33
N LEU A 7 11.47 -10.68 8.43
CA LEU A 7 10.14 -11.28 8.24
C LEU A 7 9.15 -10.81 9.30
N VAL A 8 9.58 -10.75 10.57
CA VAL A 8 8.73 -10.26 11.66
C VAL A 8 8.39 -8.79 11.47
N VAL A 9 9.37 -7.95 11.09
CA VAL A 9 9.12 -6.53 10.80
C VAL A 9 8.15 -6.38 9.62
N ALA A 10 8.34 -7.12 8.53
CA ALA A 10 7.41 -7.13 7.40
C ALA A 10 5.99 -7.52 7.83
N ALA A 11 5.85 -8.59 8.62
CA ALA A 11 4.55 -9.07 9.09
C ALA A 11 3.83 -8.04 9.98
N ILE A 12 4.57 -7.36 10.87
CA ILE A 12 4.03 -6.28 11.72
C ILE A 12 3.54 -5.12 10.84
N LEU A 13 4.38 -4.65 9.91
CA LEU A 13 4.02 -3.54 9.02
C LEU A 13 2.80 -3.89 8.15
N PHE A 14 2.75 -5.11 7.61
CA PHE A 14 1.62 -5.57 6.81
C PHE A 14 0.34 -5.63 7.64
N SER A 15 0.41 -6.14 8.87
CA SER A 15 -0.75 -6.22 9.77
C SER A 15 -1.26 -4.84 10.18
N LEU A 16 -0.36 -3.89 10.42
CA LEU A 16 -0.73 -2.49 10.70
C LEU A 16 -1.36 -1.81 9.48
N GLY A 17 -0.81 -2.05 8.29
CA GLY A 17 -1.40 -1.57 7.03
C GLY A 17 -2.79 -2.13 6.80
N LEU A 18 -2.97 -3.45 7.03
CA LEU A 18 -4.26 -4.12 6.92
C LEU A 18 -5.28 -3.57 7.92
N TYR A 19 -4.88 -3.40 9.18
CA TYR A 19 -5.73 -2.77 10.19
C TYR A 19 -6.09 -1.33 9.80
N GLY A 20 -5.12 -0.55 9.32
CA GLY A 20 -5.34 0.81 8.83
C GLY A 20 -6.30 0.88 7.64
N ALA A 21 -6.21 -0.07 6.70
CA ALA A 21 -7.10 -0.14 5.55
C ALA A 21 -8.55 -0.50 5.94
N LEU A 22 -8.74 -1.41 6.90
CA LEU A 22 -10.06 -1.88 7.31
C LEU A 22 -10.75 -0.98 8.35
N ALA A 23 -10.00 -0.34 9.24
CA ALA A 23 -10.55 0.44 10.35
C ALA A 23 -10.96 1.87 9.95
N ARG A 24 -10.60 2.34 8.74
CA ARG A 24 -10.76 3.73 8.34
C ARG A 24 -11.90 3.90 7.34
N ARG A 25 -12.73 4.92 7.54
CA ARG A 25 -13.84 5.30 6.65
C ARG A 25 -13.46 6.31 5.57
N ASN A 26 -12.37 7.04 5.80
CA ASN A 26 -11.82 7.99 4.83
C ASN A 26 -11.03 7.26 3.74
N ALA A 27 -11.39 7.49 2.48
CA ALA A 27 -10.72 6.90 1.30
C ALA A 27 -9.20 7.11 1.31
N ILE A 28 -8.72 8.29 1.70
CA ILE A 28 -7.29 8.59 1.76
C ILE A 28 -6.59 7.73 2.81
N ALA A 29 -7.24 7.51 3.95
CA ALA A 29 -6.67 6.70 5.03
C ALA A 29 -6.65 5.20 4.66
N VAL A 30 -7.63 4.72 3.88
CA VAL A 30 -7.62 3.37 3.32
C VAL A 30 -6.45 3.20 2.35
N LEU A 31 -6.25 4.16 1.44
CA LEU A 31 -5.13 4.17 0.49
C LEU A 31 -3.77 4.14 1.20
N MET A 32 -3.59 4.94 2.26
CA MET A 32 -2.36 4.89 3.05
C MET A 32 -2.12 3.54 3.73
N GLY A 33 -3.18 2.83 4.14
CA GLY A 33 -3.08 1.47 4.65
C GLY A 33 -2.58 0.49 3.59
N LEU A 34 -3.11 0.58 2.36
CA LEU A 34 -2.68 -0.23 1.22
C LEU A 34 -1.22 0.02 0.83
N GLU A 35 -0.79 1.29 0.80
CA GLU A 35 0.62 1.64 0.55
C GLU A 35 1.56 1.01 1.58
N LEU A 36 1.16 1.03 2.86
CA LEU A 36 1.94 0.40 3.92
C LEU A 36 2.03 -1.13 3.76
N MET A 37 0.95 -1.77 3.29
CA MET A 37 0.95 -3.20 2.97
C MET A 37 1.89 -3.53 1.80
N PHE A 38 1.89 -2.73 0.73
CA PHE A 38 2.80 -2.89 -0.40
C PHE A 38 4.26 -2.69 0.00
N ALA A 39 4.55 -1.69 0.84
CA ALA A 39 5.89 -1.47 1.39
C ALA A 39 6.38 -2.68 2.21
N ALA A 40 5.51 -3.28 3.02
CA ALA A 40 5.82 -4.49 3.79
C ALA A 40 6.10 -5.70 2.88
N ALA A 41 5.31 -5.88 1.82
CA ALA A 41 5.52 -6.95 0.84
C ALA A 41 6.87 -6.78 0.09
N ASN A 42 7.21 -5.55 -0.31
CA ASN A 42 8.50 -5.24 -0.93
C ASN A 42 9.68 -5.51 0.01
N LEU A 43 9.55 -5.12 1.28
CA LEU A 43 10.55 -5.40 2.31
C LEU A 43 10.77 -6.90 2.49
N ASN A 44 9.69 -7.69 2.48
CA ASN A 44 9.78 -9.16 2.54
C ASN A 44 10.54 -9.73 1.34
N LEU A 45 10.23 -9.26 0.13
CA LEU A 45 10.90 -9.68 -1.10
C LEU A 45 12.41 -9.35 -1.07
N LEU A 46 12.76 -8.14 -0.63
CA LEU A 46 14.14 -7.69 -0.50
C LEU A 46 14.91 -8.46 0.58
N ALA A 47 14.23 -8.87 1.67
CA ALA A 47 14.81 -9.69 2.72
C ALA A 47 15.19 -11.09 2.21
N PHE A 48 14.32 -11.73 1.42
CA PHE A 48 14.63 -13.00 0.77
C PHE A 48 15.75 -12.86 -0.25
N TRP A 49 15.73 -11.80 -1.05
CA TRP A 49 16.78 -11.51 -2.01
C TRP A 49 18.15 -11.42 -1.35
N ARG A 50 18.25 -10.65 -0.26
CA ARG A 50 19.49 -10.48 0.51
C ARG A 50 20.05 -11.80 1.06
N TYR A 51 19.19 -12.76 1.34
CA TYR A 51 19.60 -14.04 1.96
C TYR A 51 19.89 -15.16 0.96
N LYS A 52 19.23 -15.17 -0.20
CA LYS A 52 19.29 -16.29 -1.15
C LYS A 52 19.99 -15.95 -2.46
N TRP A 53 19.90 -14.72 -2.96
CA TRP A 53 20.21 -14.39 -4.35
C TRP A 53 20.92 -13.04 -4.51
N VAL A 54 21.85 -12.69 -3.60
CA VAL A 54 22.56 -11.39 -3.58
C VAL A 54 23.26 -11.05 -4.90
N GLN A 55 23.61 -12.04 -5.71
CA GLN A 55 24.28 -11.85 -7.00
C GLN A 55 23.32 -11.53 -8.16
N SER A 56 22.01 -11.81 -8.00
CA SER A 56 21.00 -11.57 -9.04
C SER A 56 20.39 -10.18 -8.86
N LEU A 57 20.09 -9.45 -9.94
CA LEU A 57 19.44 -8.11 -9.84
C LEU A 57 17.91 -8.16 -9.97
N GLU A 58 17.33 -9.35 -10.11
CA GLU A 58 15.92 -9.55 -10.43
C GLU A 58 14.96 -8.97 -9.37
N ALA A 59 15.19 -9.28 -8.09
CA ALA A 59 14.28 -8.82 -7.03
C ALA A 59 14.39 -7.31 -6.76
N PRO A 60 15.58 -6.67 -6.70
CA PRO A 60 15.66 -5.20 -6.58
C PRO A 60 15.00 -4.46 -7.74
N VAL A 61 15.14 -4.96 -8.98
CA VAL A 61 14.47 -4.38 -10.16
C VAL A 61 12.95 -4.52 -10.02
N PHE A 62 12.46 -5.71 -9.65
CA PHE A 62 11.03 -5.94 -9.44
C PHE A 62 10.44 -5.06 -8.34
N VAL A 63 11.13 -4.91 -7.20
CA VAL A 63 10.70 -3.99 -6.12
C VAL A 63 10.61 -2.54 -6.62
N THR A 64 11.56 -2.11 -7.44
CA THR A 64 11.52 -0.76 -8.02
C THR A 64 10.30 -0.55 -8.91
N VAL A 65 9.94 -1.55 -9.71
CA VAL A 65 8.71 -1.53 -10.52
C VAL A 65 7.47 -1.46 -9.64
N ILE A 66 7.40 -2.23 -8.55
CA ILE A 66 6.25 -2.17 -7.63
C ILE A 66 6.11 -0.77 -7.03
N ILE A 67 7.20 -0.15 -6.58
CA ILE A 67 7.18 1.21 -6.03
C ILE A 67 6.72 2.22 -7.09
N LEU A 68 7.15 2.06 -8.34
CA LEU A 68 6.70 2.91 -9.43
C LEU A 68 5.19 2.77 -9.69
N VAL A 69 4.68 1.54 -9.70
CA VAL A 69 3.24 1.29 -9.88
C VAL A 69 2.44 1.86 -8.72
N ALA A 70 2.89 1.68 -7.47
CA ALA A 70 2.25 2.25 -6.29
C ALA A 70 2.20 3.79 -6.34
N ALA A 71 3.29 4.43 -6.81
CA ALA A 71 3.30 5.88 -7.03
C ALA A 71 2.29 6.32 -8.11
N CYS A 72 2.14 5.55 -9.19
CA CYS A 72 1.12 5.82 -10.20
C CYS A 72 -0.31 5.62 -9.67
N GLU A 73 -0.54 4.57 -8.88
CA GLU A 73 -1.83 4.26 -8.27
C GLU A 73 -2.27 5.36 -7.30
N THR A 74 -1.40 5.78 -6.38
CA THR A 74 -1.70 6.85 -5.42
C THR A 74 -1.98 8.18 -6.11
N ALA A 75 -1.24 8.53 -7.15
CA ALA A 75 -1.51 9.73 -7.95
C ALA A 75 -2.92 9.70 -8.59
N LEU A 76 -3.29 8.56 -9.17
CA LEU A 76 -4.61 8.34 -9.76
C LEU A 76 -5.72 8.39 -8.70
N ALA A 77 -5.53 7.70 -7.57
CA ALA A 77 -6.51 7.63 -6.50
C ALA A 77 -6.75 9.00 -5.87
N LEU A 78 -5.69 9.78 -5.62
CA LEU A 78 -5.82 11.16 -5.13
C LEU A 78 -6.52 12.08 -6.14
N ALA A 79 -6.25 11.92 -7.44
CA ALA A 79 -6.94 12.69 -8.47
C ALA A 79 -8.46 12.41 -8.48
N ILE A 80 -8.85 11.13 -8.33
CA ILE A 80 -10.27 10.72 -8.21
C ILE A 80 -10.87 11.30 -6.94
N VAL A 81 -10.21 11.14 -5.79
CA VAL A 81 -10.69 11.65 -4.49
C VAL A 81 -10.89 13.16 -4.53
N LEU A 82 -9.96 13.93 -5.13
CA LEU A 82 -10.10 15.38 -5.29
C LEU A 82 -11.25 15.75 -6.24
N GLY A 83 -11.46 14.98 -7.31
CA GLY A 83 -12.59 15.14 -8.21
C GLY A 83 -13.94 14.94 -7.51
N VAL A 84 -14.04 13.89 -6.70
CA VAL A 84 -15.23 13.59 -5.88
C VAL A 84 -15.44 14.68 -4.81
N PHE A 85 -14.36 15.07 -4.12
CA PHE A 85 -14.42 16.11 -3.08
C PHE A 85 -14.91 17.45 -3.63
N ARG A 86 -14.51 17.84 -4.84
CA ARG A 86 -15.01 19.04 -5.51
C ARG A 86 -16.52 19.00 -5.78
N ARG A 87 -17.10 17.81 -5.97
CA ARG A 87 -18.52 17.64 -6.28
C ARG A 87 -19.39 17.45 -5.05
N PHE A 88 -18.89 16.78 -4.01
CA PHE A 88 -19.69 16.38 -2.84
C PHE A 88 -19.24 17.06 -1.53
N ARG A 89 -18.13 17.80 -1.50
CA ARG A 89 -17.52 18.42 -0.29
C ARG A 89 -17.22 17.45 0.86
N ASN A 90 -17.31 16.14 0.63
CA ASN A 90 -16.99 15.09 1.58
C ASN A 90 -16.12 14.00 0.92
N VAL A 91 -15.25 13.36 1.71
CA VAL A 91 -14.33 12.28 1.30
C VAL A 91 -14.72 10.95 1.95
N ASP A 92 -15.83 10.91 2.69
CA ASP A 92 -16.32 9.68 3.32
C ASP A 92 -16.83 8.69 2.28
N ILE A 93 -16.38 7.44 2.39
CA ILE A 93 -16.70 6.37 1.43
C ILE A 93 -18.20 6.00 1.48
N GLU A 94 -18.87 6.22 2.61
CA GLU A 94 -20.30 5.90 2.78
C GLU A 94 -21.26 6.86 2.07
N ASP A 95 -20.90 8.13 1.89
CA ASP A 95 -21.77 9.13 1.26
C ASP A 95 -21.87 8.96 -0.27
N VAL A 96 -20.96 8.19 -0.87
CA VAL A 96 -21.00 7.86 -2.31
C VAL A 96 -22.06 6.78 -2.62
N GLY A 97 -22.67 6.18 -1.59
CA GLY A 97 -23.70 5.14 -1.69
C GLY A 97 -25.09 5.58 -2.18
N GLY A 98 -25.22 6.76 -2.79
CA GLY A 98 -26.49 7.33 -3.29
C GLY A 98 -27.14 6.61 -4.49
N MET A 99 -26.59 5.48 -4.94
CA MET A 99 -27.21 4.57 -5.90
C MET A 99 -27.77 3.33 -5.18
N ARG A 100 -28.70 3.57 -4.27
CA ARG A 100 -29.65 2.54 -3.85
C ARG A 100 -30.93 2.82 -4.64
N GLY A 101 -31.34 1.85 -5.45
CA GLY A 101 -32.61 1.92 -6.19
C GLY A 101 -33.80 2.12 -5.26
#